data_AF-A0A822D8C5-F1
#
_entry.id   AF-A0A822D8C5-F1
#
_cell.length_a   1.000
_cell.length_b   1.000
_cell.length_c   1.000
_cell.angle_alpha   90.00
_cell.angle_beta   90.00
_cell.angle_gamma   90.00
#
_symmetry.space_group_name_H-M   'P 1'
#
loop_
_entity.id
_entity.type
_entity.pdbx_description
1 polymer ?
#
loop_
_entity_poly.entity_id
_entity_poly.type
_entity_poly.pdbx_seq_one_letter_code
_entity_poly.pdbx_strand_id
1 'polypeptide(L)'
;YLKPFYNGKKHQITGTLYGPDKKDFCKIDGEWNGIMYAKYSDTKISDIFFDTKTTPVIKKTVRPIAEQDEFESRRLWKDVTFYLKSKLLDKATESKSLLEQRQREGAKERAEKSIKWQTKYFIESGEQKWTYQNKLNKRLKKQS
;
A
#
# COMPACT_ATOMS: atom_id res chain seq x y z
N TYR A 1 -9.56 3.78 13.21
CA TYR A 1 -9.83 2.71 14.19
C TYR A 1 -11.32 2.67 14.45
N LEU A 2 -12.02 1.64 13.98
CA LEU A 2 -13.43 1.45 14.32
C LEU A 2 -13.50 0.88 15.74
N LYS A 3 -14.12 1.63 16.66
CA LYS A 3 -14.31 1.26 18.06
C LYS A 3 -15.46 0.24 18.12
N PRO A 4 -15.29 -0.95 18.71
CA PRO A 4 -16.41 -1.86 18.93
C PRO A 4 -17.41 -1.21 19.89
N PHE A 5 -18.68 -1.14 19.50
CA PHE A 5 -19.74 -0.84 20.46
C PHE A 5 -19.87 -2.03 21.42
N TYR A 6 -19.50 -1.79 22.68
CA TYR A 6 -19.58 -2.70 23.83
C TYR A 6 -18.95 -4.10 23.66
N ASN A 7 -17.83 -4.33 24.35
CA ASN A 7 -17.22 -5.65 24.58
C ASN A 7 -16.78 -6.47 23.35
N GLY A 8 -16.71 -5.85 22.16
CA GLY A 8 -16.34 -6.53 20.93
C GLY A 8 -14.84 -6.81 20.80
N LYS A 9 -14.49 -7.97 20.25
CA LYS A 9 -13.13 -8.32 19.84
C LYS A 9 -12.61 -7.30 18.81
N LYS A 10 -11.33 -6.92 18.93
CA LYS A 10 -10.67 -6.03 17.96
C LYS A 10 -10.45 -6.76 16.64
N HIS A 11 -10.21 -6.01 15.57
CA HIS A 11 -9.81 -6.52 14.25
C HIS A 11 -10.85 -7.41 13.53
N GLN A 12 -12.09 -7.39 14.00
CA GLN A 12 -13.17 -8.15 13.39
C GLN A 12 -13.54 -7.57 12.02
N ILE A 13 -13.74 -8.47 11.06
CA ILE A 13 -14.34 -8.17 9.77
C ILE A 13 -15.54 -9.08 9.54
N THR A 14 -16.48 -8.59 8.75
CA THR A 14 -17.58 -9.40 8.23
C THR A 14 -17.87 -8.93 6.83
N GLY A 15 -18.05 -9.87 5.91
CA GLY A 15 -18.42 -9.60 4.52
C GLY A 15 -19.33 -10.68 3.98
N THR A 16 -20.24 -10.30 3.09
CA THR A 16 -21.13 -11.23 2.39
C THR A 16 -20.83 -11.14 0.90
N LEU A 17 -20.63 -12.30 0.27
CA LEU A 17 -20.39 -12.45 -1.16
C LEU A 17 -21.72 -12.75 -1.85
N TYR A 18 -22.02 -11.98 -2.89
CA TYR A 18 -23.23 -12.09 -3.69
C TYR A 18 -22.91 -12.54 -5.10
N GLY A 19 -23.73 -13.43 -5.64
CA GLY A 19 -23.69 -13.82 -7.05
C GLY A 19 -24.23 -12.72 -7.96
N PRO A 20 -24.13 -12.91 -9.30
CA PRO A 20 -24.72 -11.99 -10.27
C PRO A 20 -26.23 -11.79 -10.10
N ASP A 21 -26.91 -12.81 -9.57
CA ASP A 21 -28.34 -12.81 -9.23
C ASP A 21 -28.66 -12.12 -7.90
N LYS A 22 -27.66 -11.49 -7.26
CA LYS A 22 -27.74 -10.85 -5.93
C LYS A 22 -28.12 -11.79 -4.79
N LYS A 23 -28.03 -13.12 -4.98
CA LYS A 23 -28.15 -14.07 -3.88
C LYS A 23 -26.81 -14.23 -3.18
N ASP A 24 -26.84 -14.28 -1.86
CA ASP A 24 -25.66 -14.56 -1.06
C ASP A 24 -25.29 -16.04 -1.14
N PHE A 25 -24.02 -16.32 -1.38
CA PHE A 25 -23.51 -17.69 -1.43
C PHE A 25 -22.45 -17.98 -0.38
N CYS A 26 -21.84 -16.93 0.20
CA CYS A 26 -20.80 -17.09 1.20
C CYS A 26 -20.74 -15.87 2.12
N LYS A 27 -20.55 -16.14 3.40
CA LYS A 27 -20.27 -15.13 4.42
C LYS A 27 -18.88 -15.34 4.99
N ILE A 28 -18.07 -14.30 5.00
CA ILE A 28 -16.74 -14.28 5.61
C ILE A 28 -16.82 -13.54 6.94
N ASP A 29 -16.35 -14.16 8.02
CA ASP A 29 -16.19 -13.51 9.33
C ASP A 29 -14.91 -13.94 10.04
N GLY A 30 -14.36 -13.07 10.88
CA GLY A 30 -13.17 -13.35 11.67
C GLY A 30 -12.26 -12.14 11.82
N GLU A 31 -10.97 -12.38 12.00
CA GLU A 31 -9.97 -11.36 12.31
C GLU A 31 -9.03 -11.13 11.13
N TRP A 32 -8.95 -9.89 10.63
CA TRP A 32 -8.07 -9.58 9.48
C TRP A 32 -6.58 -9.77 9.77
N ASN A 33 -6.19 -9.80 11.04
CA ASN A 33 -4.84 -10.09 11.54
C ASN A 33 -4.75 -11.46 12.23
N GLY A 34 -5.73 -12.33 12.02
CA GLY A 34 -5.82 -13.66 12.60
C GLY A 34 -6.34 -14.66 11.59
N ILE A 35 -7.43 -15.34 11.94
CA ILE A 35 -8.11 -16.31 11.09
C ILE A 35 -9.44 -15.72 10.63
N MET A 36 -9.71 -15.85 9.34
CA MET A 36 -10.98 -15.56 8.70
C MET A 36 -11.62 -16.88 8.27
N TYR A 37 -12.92 -17.04 8.49
CA TYR A 37 -13.69 -18.21 8.12
C TYR A 37 -14.68 -17.87 7.01
N ALA A 38 -14.89 -18.79 6.08
CA ALA A 38 -15.92 -18.73 5.06
C ALA A 38 -17.05 -19.71 5.40
N LYS A 39 -18.27 -19.20 5.47
CA LYS A 39 -19.50 -19.96 5.68
C LYS A 39 -20.28 -19.99 4.39
N TYR A 40 -20.41 -21.16 3.78
CA TYR A 40 -21.10 -21.32 2.50
C TYR A 40 -22.59 -21.61 2.72
N SER A 41 -23.45 -20.92 1.97
CA SER A 41 -24.91 -20.98 2.16
C SER A 41 -25.52 -22.31 1.75
N ASP A 42 -24.88 -23.03 0.83
CA ASP A 42 -25.33 -24.30 0.25
C ASP A 42 -25.05 -25.51 1.16
N THR A 43 -23.85 -25.57 1.72
CA THR A 43 -23.36 -26.69 2.53
C THR A 43 -23.51 -26.45 4.02
N LYS A 44 -23.70 -25.18 4.44
CA LYS A 44 -23.64 -24.72 5.84
C LYS A 44 -22.31 -25.07 6.52
N ILE A 45 -21.28 -25.41 5.76
CA ILE A 45 -19.93 -25.68 6.26
C ILE A 45 -19.20 -24.36 6.49
N SER A 46 -18.43 -24.31 7.57
CA SER A 46 -17.57 -23.19 7.93
C SER A 46 -16.12 -23.63 7.86
N ASP A 47 -15.39 -23.16 6.86
CA ASP A 47 -13.98 -23.49 6.65
C ASP A 47 -13.07 -22.28 6.84
N ILE A 48 -11.77 -22.52 7.05
CA ILE A 48 -10.78 -21.46 7.11
C ILE A 48 -10.65 -20.83 5.72
N PHE A 49 -11.04 -19.55 5.61
CA PHE A 49 -10.84 -18.75 4.41
C PHE A 49 -9.39 -18.32 4.28
N PHE A 50 -8.81 -17.81 5.38
CA PHE A 50 -7.44 -17.33 5.40
C PHE A 50 -6.90 -17.27 6.82
N ASP A 51 -5.66 -17.72 7.00
CA ASP A 51 -4.94 -17.62 8.27
C ASP A 51 -3.63 -16.85 8.08
N THR A 52 -3.59 -15.66 8.69
CA THR A 52 -2.44 -14.76 8.65
C THR A 52 -1.22 -15.28 9.42
N LYS A 53 -1.41 -16.21 10.36
CA LYS A 53 -0.32 -16.75 11.20
C LYS A 53 0.46 -17.85 10.50
N THR A 54 -0.19 -18.58 9.60
CA THR A 54 0.40 -19.70 8.86
C THR A 54 0.86 -19.30 7.45
N THR A 55 0.28 -18.24 6.88
CA THR A 55 0.64 -17.76 5.54
C THR A 55 2.02 -17.07 5.54
N PRO A 56 3.01 -17.54 4.77
CA PRO A 56 4.33 -16.92 4.72
C PRO A 56 4.30 -15.55 4.03
N VAL A 57 5.02 -14.59 4.61
CA VAL A 57 5.15 -13.24 4.03
C VAL A 57 6.23 -13.24 2.96
N ILE A 58 5.82 -13.14 1.69
CA ILE A 58 6.75 -13.00 0.55
C ILE A 58 7.25 -11.55 0.51
N LYS A 59 8.53 -11.35 0.82
CA LYS A 59 9.16 -10.03 0.77
C LYS A 59 9.44 -9.62 -0.67
N LYS A 60 9.22 -8.33 -0.98
CA LYS A 60 9.63 -7.75 -2.26
C LYS A 60 11.16 -7.69 -2.34
N THR A 61 11.73 -8.16 -3.44
CA THR A 61 13.15 -7.96 -3.78
C THR A 61 13.35 -6.54 -4.29
N VAL A 62 14.38 -5.86 -3.80
CA VAL A 62 14.70 -4.47 -4.15
C VAL A 62 16.21 -4.36 -4.33
N ARG A 63 16.65 -3.54 -5.29
CA ARG A 63 18.07 -3.27 -5.55
C ARG A 63 18.78 -2.68 -4.31
N PRO A 64 20.10 -2.90 -4.19
CA PRO A 64 20.93 -2.21 -3.19
C PRO A 64 20.77 -0.68 -3.26
N ILE A 65 20.93 0.02 -2.13
CA ILE A 65 20.76 1.48 -2.07
C ILE A 65 21.73 2.22 -3.00
N ALA A 66 22.94 1.68 -3.21
CA ALA A 66 23.94 2.25 -4.12
C ALA A 66 23.49 2.28 -5.59
N GLU A 67 22.58 1.38 -5.98
CA GLU A 67 22.05 1.24 -7.35
C GLU A 67 20.65 1.85 -7.51
N GLN A 68 20.13 2.53 -6.48
CA GLN A 68 18.82 3.18 -6.53
C GLN A 68 18.95 4.63 -6.99
N ASP A 69 17.98 5.13 -7.76
CA ASP A 69 17.90 6.55 -8.11
C ASP A 69 17.73 7.43 -6.85
N GLU A 70 18.13 8.69 -6.91
CA GLU A 70 18.09 9.63 -5.78
C GLU A 70 16.71 9.73 -5.11
N PHE A 71 15.64 9.68 -5.90
CA PHE A 71 14.26 9.81 -5.42
C PHE A 71 13.57 8.45 -5.14
N GLU A 72 14.29 7.32 -5.22
CA GLU A 72 13.75 6.04 -4.77
C GLU A 72 13.63 6.01 -3.24
N SER A 73 12.51 5.47 -2.73
CA SER A 73 12.13 5.66 -1.33
C SER A 73 13.18 5.20 -0.32
N ARG A 74 13.87 4.06 -0.55
CA ARG A 74 14.88 3.58 0.41
C ARG A 74 16.14 4.45 0.42
N ARG A 75 16.58 4.95 -0.74
CA ARG A 75 17.71 5.89 -0.84
C ARG A 75 17.33 7.27 -0.27
N LEU A 76 16.18 7.79 -0.67
CA LEU A 76 15.69 9.11 -0.27
C LEU A 76 15.50 9.20 1.26
N TRP A 77 14.95 8.16 1.89
CA TRP A 77 14.69 8.12 3.33
C TRP A 77 15.77 7.39 4.15
N LYS A 78 16.96 7.15 3.56
CA LYS A 78 18.00 6.30 4.20
C LYS A 78 18.40 6.81 5.59
N ASP A 79 18.63 8.11 5.75
CA ASP A 79 19.17 8.68 6.99
C ASP A 79 18.10 8.73 8.08
N VAL A 80 16.89 9.14 7.72
CA VAL A 80 15.72 9.11 8.63
C VAL A 80 15.49 7.69 9.15
N THR A 81 15.48 6.69 8.27
CA THR A 81 15.23 5.30 8.67
C THR A 81 16.39 4.71 9.48
N PHE A 82 17.64 5.10 9.20
CA PHE A 82 18.80 4.71 9.99
C PHE A 82 18.73 5.26 11.43
N TYR A 83 18.43 6.55 11.59
CA TYR A 83 18.34 7.18 12.91
C TYR A 83 17.13 6.68 13.72
N LEU A 84 15.99 6.42 13.07
CA LEU A 84 14.84 5.79 13.74
C LEU A 84 15.17 4.40 14.27
N LYS A 85 15.85 3.56 13.48
CA LYS A 85 16.30 2.23 13.93
C LYS A 85 17.32 2.32 15.06
N SER A 86 18.16 3.35 15.04
CA SER A 86 19.16 3.62 16.07
C SER A 86 18.59 4.35 17.30
N LYS A 87 17.28 4.61 17.35
CA LYS A 87 16.59 5.36 18.42
C LYS A 87 17.14 6.78 18.65
N LEU A 88 17.75 7.40 17.63
CA LEU A 88 18.25 8.77 17.68
C LEU A 88 17.19 9.73 17.10
N LEU A 89 16.19 10.08 17.90
CA LEU A 89 15.01 10.81 17.45
C LEU A 89 15.33 12.24 16.97
N ASP A 90 16.25 12.93 17.63
CA ASP A 90 16.62 14.29 17.25
C ASP A 90 17.24 14.33 15.84
N LYS A 91 18.19 13.43 15.58
CA LYS A 91 18.83 13.28 14.26
C LYS A 91 17.86 12.84 13.18
N ALA A 92 16.89 11.97 13.52
CA ALA A 92 15.85 11.57 12.60
C ALA A 92 14.94 12.75 12.21
N THR A 93 14.61 13.61 13.19
CA THR A 93 13.78 14.79 13.00
C THR A 93 14.50 15.83 12.15
N GLU A 94 15.77 16.08 12.42
CA GLU A 94 16.63 16.96 11.62
C GLU A 94 16.72 16.47 10.17
N SER A 95 17.03 15.19 9.96
CA SER A 95 17.12 14.58 8.63
C SER A 95 15.79 14.66 7.86
N LYS A 96 14.67 14.41 8.54
CA LYS A 96 13.32 14.55 7.97
C LYS A 96 13.04 15.99 7.56
N SER A 97 13.37 16.95 8.43
CA SER A 97 13.13 18.37 8.21
C SER A 97 13.92 18.88 7.01
N LEU A 98 15.19 18.49 6.89
CA LEU A 98 16.05 18.82 5.75
C LEU A 98 15.46 18.29 4.42
N LEU A 99 15.00 17.04 4.42
CA LEU A 99 14.41 16.40 3.24
C LEU A 99 13.11 17.09 2.82
N GLU A 100 12.22 17.38 3.77
CA GLU A 100 10.94 18.05 3.51
C GLU A 100 11.14 19.50 3.06
N GLN A 101 12.12 20.21 3.64
CA GLN A 101 12.47 21.57 3.24
C GLN A 101 12.99 21.60 1.80
N ARG A 102 13.87 20.69 1.41
CA ARG A 102 14.34 20.56 0.02
C ARG A 102 13.19 20.34 -0.97
N GLN A 103 12.21 19.50 -0.60
CA GLN A 103 11.03 19.26 -1.43
C GLN A 103 10.13 20.50 -1.54
N ARG A 104 10.00 21.26 -0.44
CA ARG A 104 9.23 22.52 -0.39
C ARG A 104 9.87 23.59 -1.27
N GLU A 105 11.18 23.74 -1.21
CA GLU A 105 11.95 24.66 -2.05
C GLU A 105 11.83 24.29 -3.53
N GLY A 106 11.99 23.01 -3.89
CA GLY A 106 11.79 22.57 -5.27
C GLY A 106 10.36 22.77 -5.78
N ALA A 107 9.34 22.66 -4.90
CA ALA A 107 7.97 22.98 -5.26
C ALA A 107 7.76 24.49 -5.47
N LYS A 108 8.36 25.33 -4.61
CA LYS A 108 8.34 26.79 -4.74
C LYS A 108 9.01 27.24 -6.04
N GLU A 109 10.19 26.73 -6.36
CA GLU A 109 10.91 27.03 -7.59
C GLU A 109 10.09 26.64 -8.84
N ARG A 110 9.43 25.47 -8.82
CA ARG A 110 8.53 25.07 -9.91
C ARG A 110 7.35 26.03 -10.06
N ALA A 111 6.75 26.48 -8.96
CA ALA A 111 5.65 27.43 -8.99
C ALA A 111 6.09 28.79 -9.54
N GLU A 112 7.24 29.31 -9.09
CA GLU A 112 7.83 30.56 -9.58
C GLU A 112 8.14 30.51 -11.08
N LYS A 113 8.65 29.37 -11.55
CA LYS A 113 8.92 29.11 -12.98
C LYS A 113 7.68 28.71 -13.78
N SER A 114 6.49 28.66 -13.16
CA SER A 114 5.25 28.17 -13.78
C SER A 114 5.36 26.76 -14.40
N ILE A 115 6.25 25.91 -13.87
CA ILE A 115 6.48 24.54 -14.31
C ILE A 115 5.49 23.61 -13.59
N LYS A 116 4.62 22.95 -14.35
CA LYS A 116 3.74 21.91 -13.79
C LYS A 116 4.53 20.67 -13.39
N TRP A 117 4.20 20.09 -12.23
CA TRP A 117 4.74 18.79 -11.82
C TRP A 117 4.32 17.69 -12.82
N GLN A 118 5.28 16.93 -13.30
CA GLN A 118 5.04 15.78 -14.18
C GLN A 118 5.46 14.50 -13.46
N THR A 119 4.61 13.48 -13.47
CA THR A 119 4.97 12.19 -12.87
C THR A 119 5.77 11.33 -13.85
N LYS A 120 6.75 10.58 -13.36
CA LYS A 120 7.66 9.76 -14.19
C LYS A 120 6.97 8.55 -14.85
N TYR A 121 5.91 8.01 -14.24
CA TYR A 121 5.40 6.68 -14.58
C TYR A 121 3.89 6.60 -14.81
N PHE A 122 3.13 7.60 -14.36
CA PHE A 122 1.68 7.59 -14.43
C PHE A 122 1.16 8.81 -15.22
N ILE A 123 0.15 8.58 -16.05
CA ILE A 123 -0.51 9.65 -16.81
C ILE A 123 -1.94 9.75 -16.30
N GLU A 124 -2.34 10.97 -15.94
CA GLU A 124 -3.72 11.31 -15.61
C GLU A 124 -4.52 11.48 -16.90
N SER A 125 -5.64 10.75 -17.03
CA SER A 125 -6.50 10.76 -18.22
C SER A 125 -7.77 11.60 -18.05
N GLY A 126 -7.80 12.52 -17.07
CA GLY A 126 -9.02 13.16 -16.57
C GLY A 126 -9.77 12.31 -15.55
N GLU A 127 -10.69 12.90 -14.80
CA GLU A 127 -11.55 12.21 -13.81
C GLU A 127 -10.79 11.46 -12.70
N GLN A 128 -9.63 11.96 -12.26
CA GLN A 128 -8.76 11.28 -11.27
C GLN A 128 -8.31 9.87 -11.70
N LYS A 129 -8.39 9.56 -13.00
CA LYS A 129 -8.04 8.26 -13.54
C LYS A 129 -6.57 8.23 -13.94
N TRP A 130 -5.77 7.51 -13.15
CA TRP A 130 -4.34 7.35 -13.39
C TRP A 130 -4.04 6.05 -14.13
N THR A 131 -3.21 6.14 -15.17
CA THR A 131 -2.78 4.97 -15.93
C THR A 131 -1.27 4.85 -15.91
N TYR A 132 -0.77 3.65 -15.55
CA TYR A 132 0.65 3.35 -15.67
C TYR A 132 1.06 3.31 -17.14
N GLN A 133 2.12 4.02 -17.51
CA GLN A 133 2.56 4.15 -18.90
C GLN A 133 2.89 2.80 -19.54
N ASN A 134 3.53 1.90 -18.78
CA ASN A 134 3.97 0.57 -19.22
C ASN A 134 3.01 -0.54 -18.77
N LYS A 135 1.72 -0.42 -19.08
CA LYS A 135 0.69 -1.43 -18.76
C LYS A 135 1.14 -2.84 -19.15
N LEU A 136 0.71 -3.85 -18.38
CA LEU A 136 1.07 -5.25 -18.60
C LEU A 136 0.85 -5.68 -20.06
N ASN A 137 -0.31 -5.38 -20.63
CA ASN A 137 -0.64 -5.72 -22.03
C ASN A 137 0.35 -5.10 -23.05
N LYS A 138 0.93 -3.94 -22.77
CA LYS A 138 1.96 -3.33 -23.63
C LYS A 138 3.32 -4.02 -23.49
N ARG A 139 3.64 -4.55 -22.31
CA ARG A 139 4.88 -5.29 -22.04
C ARG A 139 4.85 -6.68 -22.70
N LEU A 140 3.71 -7.35 -22.65
CA LEU A 140 3.53 -8.66 -23.29
C LEU A 140 3.63 -8.55 -24.83
N LYS A 141 3.07 -7.50 -25.45
CA LYS A 141 3.18 -7.26 -26.89
C LYS A 141 4.60 -6.93 -27.39
N LYS A 142 5.52 -6.54 -26.51
CA LYS A 142 6.94 -6.29 -26.86
C LYS A 142 7.81 -7.54 -26.83
N GLN A 143 7.29 -8.65 -26.28
CA GLN A 143 7.99 -9.93 -26.17
C GLN A 143 7.52 -10.95 -27.21
N SER A 144 6.52 -10.62 -28.03
CA SER A 144 6.07 -11.37 -29.21
C SER A 144 6.53 -10.64 -30.46
#